data_AF-A0A1V4VAL4-F1
#
_entry.id   AF-A0A1V4VAL4-F1
#
_cell.length_a   1.000
_cell.length_b   1.000
_cell.length_c   1.000
_cell.angle_alpha   90.00
_cell.angle_beta   90.00
_cell.angle_gamma   90.00
#
_symmetry.space_group_name_H-M   'P 1'
#
loop_
_entity.id
_entity.type
_entity.pdbx_description
1 polymer ?
#
loop_
_entity_poly.entity_id
_entity_poly.type
_entity_poly.pdbx_seq_one_letter_code
_entity_poly.pdbx_strand_id
1 'polypeptide(L)'
;MNMFSWMLVGHMVGDFLLQTGWMAKKTINITSLLTHCLVYTLTIYIAVLPAGGLSLKAIIVIFASHIVLDHRKFVLFWVRRVNNAESLPWMNIVIDQCFHLLVLALTAQYLN
;
A
#
# COMPACT_ATOMS: atom_id res chain seq x y z
N MET A 1 13.19 -14.02 -8.88
CA MET A 1 12.75 -13.02 -7.88
C MET A 1 11.89 -13.73 -6.84
N ASN A 2 12.05 -13.42 -5.55
CA ASN A 2 11.20 -14.01 -4.50
C ASN A 2 9.82 -13.33 -4.45
N MET A 3 8.89 -13.86 -3.65
CA MET A 3 7.53 -13.33 -3.51
C MET A 3 7.52 -11.84 -3.18
N PHE A 4 8.29 -11.43 -2.16
CA PHE A 4 8.40 -10.03 -1.76
C PHE A 4 8.84 -9.11 -2.92
N SER A 5 9.81 -9.53 -3.73
CA SER A 5 10.29 -8.73 -4.86
C SER A 5 9.19 -8.48 -5.90
N TRP A 6 8.33 -9.48 -6.16
CA TRP A 6 7.19 -9.31 -7.06
C TRP A 6 6.11 -8.43 -6.45
N MET A 7 5.82 -8.58 -5.16
CA MET A 7 4.90 -7.70 -4.43
C MET A 7 5.38 -6.25 -4.45
N LEU A 8 6.68 -6.02 -4.27
CA LEU A 8 7.29 -4.69 -4.36
C LEU A 8 7.08 -4.07 -5.74
N VAL A 9 7.32 -4.81 -6.82
CA VAL A 9 7.03 -4.34 -8.19
C VAL A 9 5.54 -4.01 -8.33
N GLY A 10 4.65 -4.90 -7.90
CA GLY A 10 3.20 -4.68 -7.93
C GLY A 10 2.78 -3.42 -7.18
N HIS A 11 3.36 -3.15 -6.02
CA HIS A 11 3.11 -1.93 -5.25
C HIS A 11 3.57 -0.67 -5.98
N MET A 12 4.78 -0.66 -6.54
CA MET A 12 5.27 0.49 -7.30
C MET A 12 4.39 0.79 -8.52
N VAL A 13 3.92 -0.25 -9.21
CA VAL A 13 3.00 -0.11 -10.34
C VAL A 13 1.63 0.40 -9.88
N GLY A 14 1.07 -0.16 -8.81
CA GLY A 14 -0.25 0.19 -8.30
C GLY A 14 -0.35 1.61 -7.74
N ASP A 15 0.62 2.01 -6.90
CA ASP A 15 0.59 3.29 -6.18
C ASP A 15 1.12 4.47 -6.99
N PHE A 16 2.02 4.23 -7.96
CA PHE A 16 2.62 5.31 -8.74
C PHE A 16 2.19 5.33 -10.19
N LEU A 17 2.27 4.19 -10.91
CA LEU A 17 1.98 4.18 -12.34
C LEU A 17 0.48 4.20 -12.63
N LEU A 18 -0.32 3.49 -11.84
CA LEU A 18 -1.76 3.33 -12.07
C LEU A 18 -2.63 4.24 -11.19
N GLN A 19 -2.05 4.89 -10.17
CA GLN A 19 -2.78 5.85 -9.36
C GLN A 19 -3.06 7.14 -10.14
N THR A 20 -4.33 7.42 -10.40
CA THR A 20 -4.76 8.63 -11.09
C THR A 20 -4.94 9.82 -10.14
N GLY A 21 -5.00 11.05 -10.68
CA GLY A 21 -5.32 12.24 -9.88
C GLY A 21 -6.68 12.19 -9.18
N TRP A 22 -7.65 11.43 -9.71
CA TRP A 22 -8.92 11.18 -9.03
C TRP A 22 -8.74 10.23 -7.83
N MET A 23 -7.96 9.15 -7.98
CA MET A 23 -7.59 8.23 -6.90
C MET A 23 -6.81 8.94 -5.79
N ALA A 24 -5.99 9.94 -6.12
CA ALA A 24 -5.26 10.74 -5.14
C ALA A 24 -6.18 11.56 -4.19
N LYS A 25 -7.47 11.72 -4.52
CA LYS A 25 -8.48 12.36 -3.64
C LYS A 25 -9.06 11.40 -2.57
N LYS A 26 -8.42 10.24 -2.36
CA LYS A 26 -8.81 9.19 -1.41
C LYS A 26 -9.03 9.63 0.04
N THR A 27 -8.47 10.76 0.46
CA THR A 27 -8.67 11.30 1.81
C THR A 27 -10.04 11.96 2.03
N ILE A 28 -10.72 12.37 0.96
CA ILE A 28 -12.02 13.08 1.01
C ILE A 28 -13.13 12.36 0.25
N ASN A 29 -12.78 11.32 -0.52
CA ASN A 29 -13.73 10.58 -1.35
C ASN A 29 -13.51 9.07 -1.14
N ILE A 30 -14.52 8.40 -0.56
CA ILE A 30 -14.45 6.97 -0.24
C ILE A 30 -14.46 6.08 -1.49
N THR A 31 -15.12 6.48 -2.57
CA THR A 31 -15.13 5.68 -3.81
C THR A 31 -13.76 5.75 -4.48
N SER A 32 -13.12 6.91 -4.47
CA SER A 32 -11.71 7.09 -4.88
C SER A 32 -10.76 6.20 -4.06
N LEU A 33 -10.90 6.16 -2.73
CA LEU A 33 -10.11 5.28 -1.86
C LEU A 33 -10.31 3.81 -2.20
N LEU A 34 -11.55 3.34 -2.24
CA LEU A 34 -11.85 1.93 -2.49
C LEU A 34 -11.43 1.49 -3.89
N THR A 35 -11.67 2.31 -4.92
CA THR A 35 -11.22 2.01 -6.28
C THR A 35 -9.71 1.93 -6.35
N HIS A 36 -8.99 2.84 -5.69
CA HIS A 36 -7.53 2.77 -5.63
C HIS A 36 -7.04 1.51 -4.92
N CYS A 37 -7.60 1.15 -3.76
CA CYS A 37 -7.24 -0.06 -3.03
C CYS A 37 -7.50 -1.33 -3.86
N LEU A 38 -8.59 -1.36 -4.65
CA LEU A 38 -8.91 -2.45 -5.55
C LEU A 38 -7.90 -2.56 -6.70
N VAL A 39 -7.57 -1.45 -7.37
CA VAL A 39 -6.57 -1.42 -8.45
C VAL A 39 -5.20 -1.84 -7.93
N TYR A 40 -4.80 -1.33 -6.76
CA TYR A 40 -3.57 -1.68 -6.09
C TYR A 40 -3.48 -3.19 -5.80
N THR A 41 -4.50 -3.73 -5.13
CA THR A 41 -4.53 -5.15 -4.73
C THR A 41 -4.55 -6.06 -5.95
N LEU A 42 -5.30 -5.71 -7.00
CA LEU A 42 -5.31 -6.45 -8.25
C LEU A 42 -3.95 -6.43 -8.95
N THR A 43 -3.26 -5.29 -8.92
CA THR A 43 -1.93 -5.14 -9.51
C THR A 43 -0.91 -6.00 -8.80
N ILE A 44 -0.93 -6.02 -7.45
CA ILE A 44 -0.09 -6.95 -6.68
C ILE A 44 -0.43 -8.40 -7.02
N TYR A 45 -1.71 -8.76 -7.02
CA TYR A 45 -2.16 -10.12 -7.32
C TYR A 45 -1.70 -10.60 -8.71
N ILE A 46 -1.73 -9.73 -9.72
CA ILE A 46 -1.23 -10.05 -11.06
C ILE A 46 0.31 -10.16 -11.05
N ALA A 47 1.00 -9.24 -10.38
CA ALA A 47 2.47 -9.21 -10.35
C ALA A 47 3.09 -10.46 -9.70
N VAL A 48 2.39 -11.10 -8.76
CA VAL A 48 2.88 -12.28 -8.02
C VAL A 48 2.47 -13.62 -8.63
N LEU A 49 1.70 -13.65 -9.72
CA LEU A 49 1.38 -14.89 -10.43
C LEU A 49 2.62 -15.73 -10.81
N PRO A 50 3.74 -15.14 -11.29
CA PRO A 50 4.97 -15.88 -11.57
C PRO A 50 5.64 -16.48 -10.32
N ALA A 51 5.25 -16.05 -9.12
CA ALA A 51 5.79 -16.50 -7.84
C ALA A 51 4.85 -17.45 -7.08
N GLY A 52 3.77 -17.93 -7.71
CA GLY A 52 2.83 -18.88 -7.12
C GLY A 52 1.50 -18.28 -6.66
N GLY A 53 1.27 -16.99 -6.85
CA GLY A 53 0.03 -16.31 -6.45
C GLY A 53 -0.01 -15.97 -4.96
N LEU A 54 -1.20 -15.57 -4.46
CA LEU A 54 -1.42 -15.23 -3.05
C LEU A 54 -2.57 -16.04 -2.47
N SER A 55 -2.45 -16.39 -1.19
CA SER A 55 -3.56 -16.92 -0.42
C SER A 55 -4.66 -15.86 -0.24
N LEU A 56 -5.91 -16.29 -0.04
CA LEU A 56 -7.02 -15.37 0.25
C LEU A 56 -6.76 -14.53 1.51
N LYS A 57 -6.07 -15.09 2.51
CA LYS A 57 -5.68 -14.38 3.73
C LYS A 57 -4.71 -13.24 3.43
N ALA A 58 -3.70 -13.49 2.58
CA ALA A 58 -2.75 -12.47 2.15
C ALA A 58 -3.45 -11.33 1.40
N ILE A 59 -4.37 -11.65 0.48
CA ILE A 59 -5.15 -10.64 -0.26
C ILE A 59 -5.97 -9.75 0.68
N ILE A 60 -6.67 -10.35 1.64
CA ILE A 60 -7.47 -9.59 2.62
C ILE A 60 -6.58 -8.67 3.46
N VAL A 61 -5.42 -9.15 3.93
CA VAL A 61 -4.50 -8.33 4.73
C VAL A 61 -3.97 -7.15 3.93
N ILE A 62 -3.51 -7.37 2.70
CA ILE A 62 -3.00 -6.31 1.82
C ILE A 62 -4.09 -5.25 1.56
N PHE A 63 -5.29 -5.68 1.17
CA PHE A 63 -6.39 -4.76 0.86
C PHE A 63 -6.82 -3.95 2.08
N ALA A 64 -7.00 -4.61 3.24
CA ALA A 64 -7.43 -3.95 4.46
C ALA A 64 -6.37 -2.99 5.01
N SER A 65 -5.09 -3.37 4.99
CA SER A 65 -4.00 -2.48 5.39
C SER A 65 -3.91 -1.26 4.48
N HIS A 66 -4.09 -1.44 3.16
CA HIS A 66 -4.02 -0.35 2.18
C HIS A 66 -5.07 0.72 2.50
N ILE A 67 -6.32 0.31 2.76
CA ILE A 67 -7.39 1.24 3.18
C ILE A 67 -6.99 2.05 4.41
N VAL A 68 -6.41 1.40 5.43
CA VAL A 68 -6.05 2.06 6.69
C VAL A 68 -4.91 3.06 6.49
N LEU A 69 -3.86 2.67 5.76
CA LEU A 69 -2.70 3.52 5.50
C LEU A 69 -3.08 4.71 4.62
N ASP A 70 -3.83 4.47 3.55
CA ASP A 70 -4.20 5.49 2.57
C ASP A 70 -5.23 6.52 3.03
N HIS A 71 -5.97 6.23 4.11
CA HIS A 71 -6.75 7.26 4.79
C HIS A 71 -5.83 8.32 5.44
N ARG A 72 -4.51 8.09 5.52
CA ARG A 72 -3.46 9.00 6.04
C ARG A 72 -3.55 9.36 7.51
N LYS A 73 -4.63 9.06 8.23
CA LYS A 73 -4.77 9.36 9.66
C LYS A 73 -3.62 8.76 10.48
N PHE A 74 -3.30 7.48 10.23
CA PHE A 74 -2.21 6.78 10.90
C PHE A 74 -0.83 7.36 10.53
N VAL A 75 -0.58 7.58 9.24
CA VAL A 75 0.69 8.16 8.75
C VAL A 75 0.93 9.56 9.32
N LEU A 76 -0.08 10.43 9.27
CA LEU A 76 0.01 11.79 9.82
C LEU A 76 0.24 11.78 11.32
N PHE A 77 -0.42 10.88 12.05
CA PHE A 77 -0.14 10.67 13.47
C PHE A 77 1.32 10.28 13.70
N TRP A 78 1.83 9.32 12.93
CA TRP A 78 3.19 8.82 13.06
C TRP A 78 4.23 9.91 12.77
N VAL A 79 4.07 10.64 11.66
CA VAL A 79 4.97 11.74 11.27
C VAL A 79 5.00 12.84 12.33
N ARG A 80 3.84 13.18 12.92
CA ARG A 80 3.73 14.21 13.96
C ARG A 80 4.29 13.76 15.31
N ARG A 81 3.95 12.56 15.75
CA ARG A 81 4.18 12.10 17.13
C ARG A 81 5.47 11.31 17.30
N VAL A 82 5.87 10.54 16.28
CA VAL A 82 7.06 9.68 16.33
C VAL A 82 8.23 10.37 15.65
N ASN A 83 8.06 10.84 14.41
CA ASN A 83 9.16 11.48 13.69
C ASN A 83 9.38 12.95 14.05
N ASN A 84 8.35 13.63 14.59
CA ASN A 84 8.36 15.07 14.82
C ASN A 84 8.78 15.87 13.57
N ALA A 85 8.25 15.48 12.41
CA ALA A 85 8.70 15.95 11.10
C ALA A 85 7.56 16.55 10.26
N GLU A 86 6.55 17.14 10.91
CA GLU A 86 5.37 17.70 10.23
C GLU A 86 5.73 18.83 9.25
N SER A 87 6.82 19.56 9.49
CA SER A 87 7.33 20.61 8.61
C SER A 87 7.94 20.09 7.30
N LEU A 88 8.09 18.78 7.14
CA LEU A 88 8.70 18.14 5.97
C LEU A 88 7.63 17.34 5.19
N PRO A 89 6.99 17.92 4.16
CA PRO A 89 5.87 17.29 3.47
C PRO A 89 6.19 15.93 2.84
N TRP A 90 7.42 15.75 2.36
CA TRP A 90 7.90 14.49 1.76
C TRP A 90 7.93 13.34 2.78
N MET A 91 8.02 13.64 4.07
CA MET A 91 8.05 12.62 5.11
C MET A 91 6.74 11.83 5.17
N ASN A 92 5.61 12.47 4.84
CA ASN A 92 4.33 11.77 4.75
C ASN A 92 4.36 10.68 3.67
N ILE A 93 5.00 10.95 2.54
CA ILE A 93 5.12 9.97 1.45
C ILE A 93 6.06 8.85 1.88
N VAL A 94 7.24 9.16 2.40
CA VAL A 94 8.22 8.12 2.76
C VAL A 94 7.70 7.21 3.89
N ILE A 95 7.08 7.77 4.94
CA ILE A 95 6.51 6.95 6.02
C ILE A 95 5.37 6.08 5.51
N ASP A 96 4.47 6.64 4.69
CA ASP A 96 3.39 5.90 4.06
C ASP A 96 3.92 4.69 3.29
N GLN A 97 4.90 4.89 2.40
CA GLN A 97 5.49 3.82 1.59
C GLN A 97 6.23 2.80 2.45
N CYS A 98 6.97 3.23 3.49
CA CYS A 98 7.61 2.30 4.43
C CYS A 98 6.62 1.35 5.11
N PHE A 99 5.44 1.84 5.52
CA PHE A 99 4.42 0.98 6.11
C PHE A 99 3.81 0.01 5.11
N HIS A 100 3.58 0.43 3.87
CA HIS A 100 3.14 -0.49 2.80
C HIS A 100 4.17 -1.60 2.60
N LEU A 101 5.45 -1.27 2.46
CA LEU A 101 6.52 -2.26 2.31
C LEU A 101 6.64 -3.21 3.50
N LEU A 102 6.45 -2.69 4.73
CA LEU A 102 6.44 -3.52 5.94
C LEU A 102 5.31 -4.54 5.88
N VAL A 103 4.10 -4.14 5.49
CA VAL A 103 2.97 -5.07 5.34
C VAL A 103 3.27 -6.12 4.27
N LEU A 104 3.83 -5.74 3.12
CA LEU A 104 4.19 -6.69 2.07
C LEU A 104 5.24 -7.69 2.55
N ALA A 105 6.26 -7.23 3.28
CA ALA A 105 7.30 -8.11 3.84
C ALA A 105 6.71 -9.13 4.82
N LEU A 106 5.87 -8.67 5.76
CA LEU A 106 5.22 -9.55 6.73
C LEU A 106 4.25 -10.52 6.05
N THR A 107 3.49 -10.06 5.07
CA THR A 107 2.54 -10.90 4.32
C THR A 107 3.28 -11.96 3.51
N ALA A 108 4.35 -11.59 2.81
CA ALA A 108 5.17 -12.52 2.04
C ALA A 108 5.82 -13.59 2.91
N GLN A 109 6.18 -13.26 4.16
CA GLN A 109 6.88 -14.17 5.06
C GLN A 109 5.93 -15.12 5.82
N TYR A 110 4.72 -14.67 6.18
CA TYR A 110 3.85 -15.39 7.13
C TYR A 110 2.49 -15.82 6.57
N LEU A 111 2.04 -15.24 5.46
CA LEU A 111 0.69 -15.44 4.93
C LEU A 111 0.65 -15.98 3.51
N ASN A 112 1.83 -16.21 2.92
CA ASN A 112 1.99 -16.69 1.57
C ASN A 112 2.13 -18.22 1.51
#